data_AF-A0A3D1SRY3-F1
#
_entry.id   AF-A0A3D1SRY3-F1
#
_cell.length_a   1.000
_cell.length_b   1.000
_cell.length_c   1.000
_cell.angle_alpha   90.00
_cell.angle_beta   90.00
_cell.angle_gamma   90.00
#
_symmetry.space_group_name_H-M   'P 1'
#
loop_
_entity.id
_entity.type
_entity.pdbx_description
1 polymer ?
#
loop_
_entity_poly.entity_id
_entity_poly.type
_entity_poly.pdbx_seq_one_letter_code
_entity_poly.pdbx_strand_id
1 'polypeptide(L)'
;MPKKPSEGEEKQKEMMRMTHRSAARTRSTEEAVPRIAVVKPDKEALTDGGFTALLESVAQQILAVTYWFDPVPSPRPYAVTVRFSGHRVDVKGRLSPGDRFVHDETIEEVVPGSGPISLTARVNGINAGSWVVTARMLLPAYPARGPREQGNANRVTGRSRPVARFWRRWVPSAESVETVSTCLTPFARVPGILPGMWGAMVTLGIVVALVLQFLVIAGAHLAVDPMLMVSLVAIVVGIVSAKAWFIVLHRREHRLEGWCIQGFITGATLAAVILLVVLNVPTGVFLDVTAPGLLLAMAVGRVGCFFAGCCGGPPTASRWGVWSSDQRVGA
;
A
#
# COMPACT_ATOMS: atom_id res chain seq x y z
N MET A 1 -62.10 -32.55 39.66
CA MET A 1 -60.64 -32.55 39.33
C MET A 1 -60.30 -33.97 38.91
N PRO A 2 -59.81 -34.25 37.69
CA PRO A 2 -58.73 -33.56 36.97
C PRO A 2 -59.07 -33.15 35.52
N LYS A 3 -58.37 -32.14 34.99
CA LYS A 3 -58.56 -31.57 33.66
C LYS A 3 -57.67 -32.33 32.66
N LYS A 4 -58.27 -32.88 31.59
CA LYS A 4 -57.56 -33.54 30.48
C LYS A 4 -56.53 -32.56 29.86
N PRO A 5 -55.27 -32.98 29.64
CA PRO A 5 -54.30 -32.19 28.88
C PRO A 5 -54.67 -32.15 27.38
N SER A 6 -54.41 -31.02 26.75
CA SER A 6 -54.76 -30.70 25.35
C SER A 6 -53.82 -31.35 24.33
N GLU A 7 -54.37 -31.76 23.18
CA GLU A 7 -53.73 -32.41 22.00
C GLU A 7 -52.42 -31.78 21.47
N GLY A 8 -52.01 -30.60 21.95
CA GLY A 8 -50.74 -29.97 21.58
C GLY A 8 -49.50 -30.60 22.23
N GLU A 9 -49.60 -31.11 23.47
CA GLU A 9 -48.44 -31.67 24.19
C GLU A 9 -48.11 -33.12 23.79
N GLU A 10 -49.08 -33.85 23.23
CA GLU A 10 -48.90 -35.24 22.80
C GLU A 10 -48.14 -35.33 21.46
N LYS A 11 -48.42 -34.42 20.53
CA LYS A 11 -47.68 -34.29 19.26
C LYS A 11 -46.22 -33.87 19.45
N GLN A 12 -45.93 -33.05 20.46
CA GLN A 12 -44.55 -32.62 20.77
C GLN A 12 -43.74 -33.74 21.45
N LYS A 13 -44.37 -34.60 22.26
CA LYS A 13 -43.73 -35.81 22.83
C LYS A 13 -43.53 -36.92 21.80
N GLU A 14 -44.37 -37.00 20.77
CA GLU A 14 -44.23 -37.97 19.68
C GLU A 14 -43.11 -37.59 18.70
N MET A 15 -42.96 -36.30 18.39
CA MET A 15 -41.88 -35.80 17.53
C MET A 15 -40.49 -35.90 18.20
N MET A 16 -40.43 -35.82 19.53
CA MET A 16 -39.18 -35.99 20.31
C MET A 16 -38.80 -37.46 20.55
N ARG A 17 -39.74 -38.42 20.34
CA ARG A 17 -39.48 -39.87 20.40
C ARG A 17 -38.99 -40.46 19.07
N MET A 18 -39.24 -39.79 17.94
CA MET A 18 -38.70 -40.21 16.63
C MET A 18 -37.23 -39.83 16.40
N THR A 19 -36.69 -38.88 17.18
CA THR A 19 -35.30 -38.40 16.99
C THR A 19 -34.25 -39.19 17.77
N HIS A 20 -34.65 -40.17 18.60
CA HIS A 20 -33.73 -40.88 19.50
C HIS A 20 -33.60 -42.39 19.26
N ARG A 21 -34.11 -42.92 18.15
CA ARG A 21 -34.16 -44.37 17.91
C ARG A 21 -33.87 -44.77 16.46
N SER A 22 -32.69 -44.43 15.94
CA SER A 22 -32.10 -45.22 14.83
C SER A 22 -30.60 -45.01 14.73
N ALA A 23 -29.86 -45.82 15.47
CA ALA A 23 -28.45 -46.10 15.22
C ALA A 23 -28.30 -47.61 15.13
N ALA A 24 -28.23 -48.16 13.91
CA ALA A 24 -27.56 -49.43 13.62
C ALA A 24 -27.44 -49.69 12.11
N ARG A 25 -26.18 -49.58 11.65
CA ARG A 25 -25.47 -50.63 10.87
C ARG A 25 -25.80 -50.81 9.38
N THR A 26 -24.94 -50.22 8.53
CA THR A 26 -24.42 -50.89 7.33
C THR A 26 -22.96 -50.49 7.09
N ARG A 27 -22.14 -51.49 6.75
CA ARG A 27 -20.67 -51.49 6.61
C ARG A 27 -20.26 -51.32 5.13
N SER A 28 -18.96 -51.08 4.94
CA SER A 28 -18.12 -51.16 3.71
C SER A 28 -18.13 -49.91 2.82
N THR A 29 -17.01 -49.30 2.42
CA THR A 29 -15.58 -49.67 2.45
C THR A 29 -14.79 -48.36 2.37
N GLU A 30 -13.92 -48.06 3.34
CA GLU A 30 -13.08 -46.85 3.35
C GLU A 30 -11.62 -47.32 3.27
N GLU A 31 -10.96 -46.92 2.18
CA GLU A 31 -9.61 -47.31 1.80
C GLU A 31 -8.58 -46.50 2.60
N ALA A 32 -7.53 -47.18 3.04
CA ALA A 32 -6.61 -46.75 4.08
C ALA A 32 -5.57 -45.71 3.61
N VAL A 33 -5.30 -44.70 4.43
CA VAL A 33 -4.07 -43.90 4.39
C VAL A 33 -3.53 -43.76 5.84
N PRO A 34 -2.24 -44.05 6.11
CA PRO A 34 -1.76 -44.30 7.46
C PRO A 34 -1.48 -43.03 8.28
N ARG A 35 -1.83 -43.10 9.57
CA ARG A 35 -1.42 -42.16 10.63
C ARG A 35 0.05 -42.37 10.98
N ILE A 36 0.83 -41.30 10.96
CA ILE A 36 2.08 -41.20 11.73
C ILE A 36 1.78 -40.31 12.94
N ALA A 37 2.15 -40.80 14.13
CA ALA A 37 2.04 -40.10 15.39
C ALA A 37 3.42 -39.60 15.86
N VAL A 38 3.38 -38.64 16.80
CA VAL A 38 4.45 -38.16 17.70
C VAL A 38 5.39 -37.14 17.01
N VAL A 39 5.55 -35.89 17.47
CA VAL A 39 6.07 -35.43 18.78
C VAL A 39 5.53 -34.04 19.11
N LYS A 40 5.15 -33.83 20.38
CA LYS A 40 4.94 -32.52 21.00
C LYS A 40 6.26 -32.05 21.62
N PRO A 41 6.69 -30.79 21.43
CA PRO A 41 7.49 -30.12 22.43
C PRO A 41 6.76 -28.88 22.95
N ASP A 42 6.34 -28.94 24.21
CA ASP A 42 6.16 -27.73 25.01
C ASP A 42 7.57 -27.21 25.34
N LYS A 43 7.90 -26.00 24.86
CA LYS A 43 8.84 -25.08 25.49
C LYS A 43 8.48 -23.67 25.05
N GLU A 44 7.89 -22.91 25.96
CA GLU A 44 7.88 -21.46 25.91
C GLU A 44 9.33 -20.96 25.90
N ALA A 45 9.69 -20.18 24.88
CA ALA A 45 10.83 -19.27 24.92
C ALA A 45 10.58 -18.11 23.95
N LEU A 46 10.32 -16.95 24.55
CA LEU A 46 10.70 -15.59 24.14
C LEU A 46 10.49 -15.16 22.66
N THR A 47 9.56 -14.21 22.49
CA THR A 47 9.74 -12.97 21.72
C THR A 47 10.65 -13.04 20.50
N ASP A 48 10.21 -13.66 19.41
CA ASP A 48 10.89 -13.51 18.10
C ASP A 48 9.93 -13.46 16.90
N GLY A 49 8.63 -13.26 17.15
CA GLY A 49 7.57 -13.35 16.13
C GLY A 49 7.42 -12.11 15.23
N GLY A 50 7.99 -10.96 15.61
CA GLY A 50 7.84 -9.71 14.85
C GLY A 50 8.87 -9.58 13.72
N PHE A 51 10.11 -9.99 13.98
CA PHE A 51 11.20 -9.91 13.01
C PHE A 51 11.14 -11.07 12.00
N THR A 52 10.67 -12.24 12.43
CA THR A 52 10.41 -13.38 11.55
C THR A 52 9.23 -13.13 10.62
N ALA A 53 8.11 -12.58 11.11
CA ALA A 53 6.99 -12.18 10.24
C ALA A 53 7.35 -11.05 9.25
N LEU A 54 8.22 -10.12 9.66
CA LEU A 54 8.78 -9.07 8.80
C LEU A 54 9.78 -9.64 7.79
N LEU A 55 10.62 -10.60 8.20
CA LEU A 55 11.50 -11.33 7.28
C LEU A 55 10.68 -12.18 6.30
N GLU A 56 9.55 -12.74 6.72
CA GLU A 56 8.67 -13.57 5.89
C GLU A 56 7.82 -12.71 4.93
N SER A 57 7.38 -11.52 5.35
CA SER A 57 6.74 -10.51 4.48
C SER A 57 7.73 -9.90 3.46
N VAL A 58 9.00 -9.75 3.87
CA VAL A 58 10.11 -9.28 3.01
C VAL A 58 10.66 -10.41 2.13
N ALA A 59 10.53 -11.66 2.53
CA ALA A 59 10.96 -12.85 1.77
C ALA A 59 9.94 -13.33 0.73
N GLN A 60 8.73 -12.76 0.73
CA GLN A 60 7.76 -13.03 -0.34
C GLN A 60 8.33 -12.56 -1.67
N GLN A 61 8.60 -13.54 -2.53
CA GLN A 61 8.94 -13.27 -3.90
C GLN A 61 7.69 -12.79 -4.62
N ILE A 62 7.78 -11.59 -5.16
CA ILE A 62 6.72 -10.98 -5.95
C ILE A 62 7.22 -10.74 -7.36
N LEU A 63 6.28 -10.77 -8.30
CA LEU A 63 6.52 -10.28 -9.64
C LEU A 63 5.81 -8.94 -9.79
N ALA A 64 6.60 -7.89 -9.90
CA ALA A 64 6.12 -6.54 -10.19
C ALA A 64 6.26 -6.28 -11.68
N VAL A 65 5.14 -6.13 -12.38
CA VAL A 65 5.11 -5.90 -13.83
C VAL A 65 4.43 -4.59 -14.10
N THR A 66 5.09 -3.71 -14.85
CA THR A 66 4.53 -2.41 -15.20
C THR A 66 4.17 -2.37 -16.68
N TYR A 67 2.92 -2.05 -16.98
CA TYR A 67 2.43 -1.82 -18.33
C TYR A 67 2.17 -0.33 -18.55
N TRP A 68 2.69 0.22 -19.65
CA TRP A 68 2.49 1.61 -20.03
C TRP A 68 1.55 1.71 -21.23
N PHE A 69 0.62 2.66 -21.19
CA PHE A 69 -0.27 2.94 -22.31
C PHE A 69 -0.67 4.42 -22.35
N ASP A 70 -1.03 4.90 -23.54
CA ASP A 70 -1.63 6.22 -23.71
C ASP A 70 -3.17 6.10 -23.70
N PRO A 71 -3.90 6.97 -22.97
CA PRO A 71 -5.35 7.01 -22.99
C PRO A 71 -5.90 7.22 -24.40
N VAL A 72 -6.78 6.33 -24.83
CA VAL A 72 -7.59 6.48 -26.04
C VAL A 72 -8.43 7.77 -25.93
N PRO A 73 -8.49 8.61 -26.97
CA PRO A 73 -9.34 9.79 -26.99
C PRO A 73 -10.81 9.41 -26.82
N SER A 74 -11.45 9.94 -25.77
CA SER A 74 -12.88 9.79 -25.52
C SER A 74 -13.45 11.05 -24.86
N PRO A 75 -14.76 11.30 -24.94
CA PRO A 75 -15.37 12.51 -24.36
C PRO A 75 -15.59 12.43 -22.84
N ARG A 76 -15.45 11.25 -22.23
CA ARG A 76 -15.66 11.02 -20.79
C ARG A 76 -14.59 10.08 -20.22
N PRO A 77 -14.26 10.18 -18.93
CA PRO A 77 -13.44 9.18 -18.27
C PRO A 77 -14.03 7.77 -18.42
N TYR A 78 -13.17 6.77 -18.53
CA TYR A 78 -13.58 5.38 -18.75
C TYR A 78 -12.70 4.42 -17.95
N ALA A 79 -13.26 3.25 -17.64
CA ALA A 79 -12.51 2.19 -16.99
C ALA A 79 -11.66 1.41 -18.00
N VAL A 80 -10.47 1.01 -17.58
CA VAL A 80 -9.55 0.18 -18.35
C VAL A 80 -9.14 -1.02 -17.51
N THR A 81 -9.33 -2.22 -18.05
CA THR A 81 -8.83 -3.46 -17.45
C THR A 81 -7.63 -3.93 -18.25
N VAL A 82 -6.51 -4.21 -17.58
CA VAL A 82 -5.32 -4.81 -18.17
C VAL A 82 -5.14 -6.19 -17.58
N ARG A 83 -5.12 -7.19 -18.45
CA ARG A 83 -4.83 -8.58 -18.12
C ARG A 83 -3.34 -8.85 -18.25
N PHE A 84 -2.70 -9.17 -17.15
CA PHE A 84 -1.34 -9.67 -17.09
C PHE A 84 -1.37 -11.20 -17.10
N SER A 85 -0.72 -11.82 -18.07
CA SER A 85 -0.55 -13.27 -18.12
C SER A 85 0.92 -13.62 -18.25
N GLY A 86 1.42 -14.45 -17.35
CA GLY A 86 2.81 -14.89 -17.35
C GLY A 86 2.97 -16.39 -17.25
N HIS A 87 4.07 -16.88 -17.81
CA HIS A 87 4.52 -18.26 -17.66
C HIS A 87 6.01 -18.27 -17.34
N ARG A 88 6.42 -19.24 -16.52
CA ARG A 88 7.80 -19.39 -16.08
C ARG A 88 8.62 -20.14 -17.15
N VAL A 89 9.84 -19.69 -17.40
CA VAL A 89 10.72 -20.19 -18.47
C VAL A 89 11.81 -21.14 -17.96
N ASP A 90 12.17 -21.05 -16.67
CA ASP A 90 13.25 -21.83 -16.05
C ASP A 90 12.83 -23.21 -15.52
N VAL A 91 11.70 -23.77 -15.99
CA VAL A 91 11.17 -25.05 -15.51
C VAL A 91 11.81 -26.23 -16.24
N LYS A 92 12.70 -26.97 -15.57
CA LYS A 92 13.19 -28.30 -16.01
C LYS A 92 12.29 -29.40 -15.44
N GLY A 93 11.11 -29.62 -16.02
CA GLY A 93 10.17 -30.67 -15.56
C GLY A 93 8.70 -30.40 -15.89
N ARG A 94 7.78 -31.08 -15.20
CA ARG A 94 6.33 -30.81 -15.32
C ARG A 94 6.01 -29.46 -14.67
N LEU A 95 5.25 -28.64 -15.39
CA LEU A 95 4.74 -27.35 -14.92
C LEU A 95 3.82 -27.56 -13.71
N SER A 96 4.08 -26.82 -12.64
CA SER A 96 3.21 -26.75 -11.47
C SER A 96 2.17 -25.64 -11.63
N PRO A 97 1.06 -25.65 -10.86
CA PRO A 97 0.07 -24.57 -10.89
C PRO A 97 0.64 -23.18 -10.57
N GLY A 98 1.77 -23.11 -9.86
CA GLY A 98 2.47 -21.86 -9.52
C GLY A 98 3.43 -21.34 -10.60
N ASP A 99 3.52 -21.99 -11.75
CA ASP A 99 4.39 -21.60 -12.89
C ASP A 99 3.63 -20.86 -14.01
N ARG A 100 2.34 -20.56 -13.79
CA ARG A 100 1.50 -19.73 -14.66
C ARG A 100 0.61 -18.84 -13.81
N PHE A 101 0.40 -17.60 -14.26
CA PHE A 101 -0.60 -16.72 -13.66
C PHE A 101 -1.42 -15.96 -14.72
N VAL A 102 -2.62 -15.57 -14.33
CA VAL A 102 -3.45 -14.58 -15.02
C VAL A 102 -3.98 -13.65 -13.93
N HIS A 103 -3.70 -12.36 -14.07
CA HIS A 103 -4.06 -11.33 -13.11
C HIS A 103 -4.65 -10.13 -13.85
N ASP A 104 -5.85 -9.72 -13.46
CA ASP A 104 -6.54 -8.59 -14.07
C ASP A 104 -6.49 -7.39 -13.12
N GLU A 105 -5.98 -6.26 -13.61
CA GLU A 105 -5.99 -4.99 -12.89
C GLU A 105 -6.90 -4.01 -13.61
N THR A 106 -7.79 -3.36 -12.86
CA THR A 106 -8.73 -2.38 -13.41
C THR A 106 -8.46 -1.00 -12.83
N ILE A 107 -8.35 -0.01 -13.72
CA ILE A 107 -8.36 1.41 -13.41
C ILE A 107 -9.77 1.91 -13.70
N GLU A 108 -10.46 2.43 -12.70
CA GLU A 108 -11.87 2.84 -12.82
C GLU A 108 -12.04 4.13 -13.63
N GLU A 109 -11.09 5.05 -13.51
CA GLU A 109 -11.19 6.38 -14.10
C GLU A 109 -9.91 6.79 -14.85
N VAL A 110 -9.86 6.44 -16.14
CA VAL A 110 -8.82 6.93 -17.06
C VAL A 110 -9.30 8.23 -17.69
N VAL A 111 -8.60 9.34 -17.40
CA VAL A 111 -8.90 10.66 -17.95
C VAL A 111 -8.26 10.81 -19.34
N PRO A 112 -9.05 11.03 -20.41
CA PRO A 112 -8.52 11.19 -21.77
C PRO A 112 -7.60 12.41 -21.87
N GLY A 113 -6.41 12.22 -22.44
CA GLY A 113 -5.44 13.29 -22.62
C GLY A 113 -4.67 13.71 -21.37
N SER A 114 -4.70 12.92 -20.29
CA SER A 114 -3.84 13.10 -19.10
C SER A 114 -2.36 12.88 -19.39
N GLY A 115 -2.03 12.07 -20.41
CA GLY A 115 -0.66 11.68 -20.73
C GLY A 115 -0.46 10.17 -20.55
N PRO A 116 0.79 9.69 -20.57
CA PRO A 116 1.06 8.26 -20.45
C PRO A 116 0.66 7.76 -19.06
N ILE A 117 -0.07 6.64 -19.02
CA ILE A 117 -0.45 5.96 -17.79
C ILE A 117 0.41 4.71 -17.63
N SER A 118 0.95 4.50 -16.42
CA SER A 118 1.58 3.26 -16.01
C SER A 118 0.68 2.49 -15.07
N LEU A 119 0.57 1.18 -15.24
CA LEU A 119 -0.13 0.28 -14.33
C LEU A 119 0.83 -0.81 -13.89
N THR A 120 1.11 -0.86 -12.60
CA THR A 120 1.98 -1.84 -11.96
C THR A 120 1.15 -2.88 -11.22
N ALA A 121 1.17 -4.11 -11.71
CA ALA A 121 0.59 -5.27 -11.03
C ALA A 121 1.64 -5.92 -10.12
N ARG A 122 1.25 -6.25 -8.89
CA ARG A 122 2.05 -7.06 -7.97
C ARG A 122 1.42 -8.44 -7.86
N VAL A 123 2.08 -9.45 -8.43
CA VAL A 123 1.62 -10.84 -8.38
C VAL A 123 2.33 -11.55 -7.25
N ASN A 124 1.55 -12.03 -6.27
CA ASN A 124 2.02 -12.76 -5.11
C ASN A 124 1.73 -14.26 -5.27
N GLY A 125 2.41 -15.11 -4.49
CA GLY A 125 2.10 -16.55 -4.43
C GLY A 125 2.55 -17.36 -5.66
N ILE A 126 3.57 -16.90 -6.37
CA ILE A 126 4.15 -17.57 -7.54
C ILE A 126 5.56 -18.10 -7.23
N ASN A 127 6.01 -19.08 -8.02
CA ASN A 127 7.35 -19.63 -7.86
C ASN A 127 8.45 -18.66 -8.29
N ALA A 128 9.58 -18.71 -7.58
CA ALA A 128 10.83 -18.06 -7.94
C ALA A 128 11.23 -18.39 -9.37
N GLY A 129 11.66 -17.40 -10.14
CA GLY A 129 12.29 -17.71 -11.42
C GLY A 129 12.20 -16.60 -12.45
N SER A 130 12.43 -17.00 -13.69
CA SER A 130 12.42 -16.17 -14.88
C SER A 130 11.07 -16.29 -15.58
N TRP A 131 10.37 -15.17 -15.73
CA TRP A 131 9.01 -15.13 -16.25
C TRP A 131 8.94 -14.37 -17.56
N VAL A 132 8.19 -14.92 -18.51
CA VAL A 132 7.73 -14.17 -19.69
C VAL A 132 6.31 -13.71 -19.39
N VAL A 133 6.12 -12.39 -19.33
CA VAL A 133 4.84 -11.77 -19.02
C VAL A 133 4.32 -11.03 -20.25
N THR A 134 3.03 -11.18 -20.49
CA THR A 134 2.30 -10.47 -21.53
C THR A 134 1.20 -9.67 -20.86
N ALA A 135 1.12 -8.38 -21.16
CA ALA A 135 0.05 -7.50 -20.72
C ALA A 135 -0.85 -7.19 -21.91
N ARG A 136 -2.16 -7.38 -21.74
CA ARG A 136 -3.16 -7.04 -22.75
C ARG A 136 -4.25 -6.19 -22.15
N MET A 137 -4.47 -5.01 -22.75
CA MET A 137 -5.63 -4.19 -22.44
C MET A 137 -6.89 -4.88 -22.98
N LEU A 138 -7.85 -5.13 -22.09
CA LEU A 138 -9.18 -5.59 -22.46
C LEU A 138 -10.00 -4.33 -22.74
N LEU A 139 -10.53 -4.22 -23.97
CA LEU A 139 -11.33 -3.05 -24.35
C LEU A 139 -12.52 -2.90 -23.38
N PRO A 140 -12.93 -1.65 -23.07
CA PRO A 140 -14.11 -1.43 -22.24
C PRO A 140 -15.30 -2.15 -22.87
N ALA A 141 -16.05 -2.91 -22.07
CA ALA A 141 -17.33 -3.46 -22.47
C ALA A 141 -18.29 -2.28 -22.71
N TYR A 142 -18.32 -1.74 -23.92
CA TYR A 142 -19.33 -0.79 -24.33
C TYR A 142 -20.68 -1.53 -24.34
N PRO A 143 -21.75 -1.03 -23.69
CA PRO A 143 -23.07 -1.57 -23.96
C PRO A 143 -23.38 -1.32 -25.43
N ALA A 144 -23.46 -2.40 -26.20
CA ALA A 144 -23.73 -2.36 -27.62
C ALA A 144 -25.14 -1.79 -27.88
N ARG A 145 -25.24 -0.51 -28.24
CA ARG A 145 -26.30 0.00 -29.14
C ARG A 145 -26.02 1.41 -29.63
N GLY A 146 -25.65 1.50 -30.92
CA GLY A 146 -25.62 2.73 -31.69
C GLY A 146 -25.22 2.39 -33.14
N PRO A 147 -25.85 2.95 -34.18
CA PRO A 147 -25.65 2.52 -35.55
C PRO A 147 -24.21 2.77 -36.02
N ARG A 148 -23.68 1.82 -36.78
CA ARG A 148 -22.41 1.90 -37.51
C ARG A 148 -22.41 3.17 -38.39
N GLU A 149 -21.66 4.19 -38.00
CA GLU A 149 -21.11 5.14 -38.95
C GLU A 149 -19.65 4.79 -39.22
N GLN A 150 -19.40 4.25 -40.41
CA GLN A 150 -18.08 4.18 -41.03
C GLN A 150 -17.64 5.61 -41.39
N GLY A 151 -17.19 6.36 -40.39
CA GLY A 151 -16.49 7.62 -40.57
C GLY A 151 -15.00 7.34 -40.76
N ASN A 152 -14.46 7.69 -41.92
CA ASN A 152 -13.04 7.63 -42.26
C ASN A 152 -12.15 8.03 -41.08
N ALA A 153 -11.26 7.11 -40.68
CA ALA A 153 -10.21 7.32 -39.70
C ALA A 153 -9.16 8.31 -40.25
N ASN A 154 -9.50 9.60 -40.27
CA ASN A 154 -8.48 10.63 -40.30
C ASN A 154 -7.77 10.58 -38.96
N ARG A 155 -6.50 10.14 -38.99
CA ARG A 155 -5.53 10.32 -37.92
C ARG A 155 -5.52 11.80 -37.53
N VAL A 156 -6.30 12.15 -36.52
CA VAL A 156 -6.11 13.42 -35.81
C VAL A 156 -4.81 13.24 -35.03
N THR A 157 -3.72 13.69 -35.64
CA THR A 157 -2.45 13.94 -34.97
C THR A 157 -2.69 15.02 -33.93
N GLY A 158 -3.19 14.62 -32.76
CA GLY A 158 -3.34 15.47 -31.60
C GLY A 158 -1.95 16.01 -31.25
N ARG A 159 -1.79 17.33 -31.42
CA ARG A 159 -0.57 18.08 -31.15
C ARG A 159 -0.05 17.72 -29.76
N SER A 160 1.01 16.90 -29.71
CA SER A 160 1.60 16.39 -28.48
C SER A 160 2.05 17.55 -27.58
N ARG A 161 1.41 17.66 -26.41
CA ARG A 161 1.70 18.69 -25.41
C ARG A 161 3.15 18.54 -24.88
N PRO A 162 3.91 19.62 -24.71
CA PRO A 162 5.34 19.56 -24.39
C PRO A 162 5.65 18.87 -23.06
N VAL A 163 4.79 18.98 -22.05
CA VAL A 163 4.98 18.33 -20.73
C VAL A 163 4.91 16.80 -20.83
N ALA A 164 4.07 16.25 -21.71
CA ALA A 164 4.01 14.81 -21.98
C ALA A 164 5.31 14.25 -22.62
N ARG A 165 6.17 15.12 -23.17
CA ARG A 165 7.44 14.71 -23.80
C ARG A 165 8.56 14.46 -22.77
N PHE A 166 8.56 15.17 -21.64
CA PHE A 166 9.55 14.97 -20.57
C PHE A 166 9.36 13.60 -19.89
N TRP A 167 8.11 13.23 -19.60
CA TRP A 167 7.76 11.96 -18.96
C TRP A 167 7.85 10.77 -19.93
N ARG A 168 7.63 10.97 -21.24
CA ARG A 168 7.93 9.95 -22.26
C ARG A 168 9.39 9.50 -22.29
N ARG A 169 10.32 10.31 -21.79
CA ARG A 169 11.74 9.92 -21.65
C ARG A 169 11.98 8.91 -20.52
N TRP A 170 11.05 8.83 -19.57
CA TRP A 170 11.06 7.86 -18.47
C TRP A 170 10.19 6.63 -18.75
N VAL A 171 9.46 6.61 -19.87
CA VAL A 171 8.72 5.43 -20.35
C VAL A 171 9.74 4.44 -20.91
N PRO A 172 9.89 3.24 -20.32
CA PRO A 172 10.65 2.18 -20.96
C PRO A 172 10.03 1.88 -22.32
N SER A 173 10.86 1.79 -23.37
CA SER A 173 10.41 1.46 -24.72
C SER A 173 9.61 0.14 -24.69
N ALA A 174 8.34 0.20 -25.09
CA ALA A 174 7.35 -0.87 -24.95
C ALA A 174 7.57 -2.11 -25.85
N GLU A 175 8.80 -2.41 -26.26
CA GLU A 175 9.11 -3.43 -27.28
C GLU A 175 10.27 -4.37 -26.95
N SER A 176 10.69 -4.49 -25.68
CA SER A 176 11.51 -5.63 -25.27
C SER A 176 10.64 -6.67 -24.54
N VAL A 177 10.54 -7.86 -25.13
CA VAL A 177 10.11 -9.08 -24.41
C VAL A 177 11.24 -9.43 -23.46
N GLU A 178 11.38 -8.65 -22.39
CA GLU A 178 12.38 -8.84 -21.38
C GLU A 178 11.87 -9.84 -20.35
N THR A 179 12.67 -10.88 -20.12
CA THR A 179 12.42 -11.88 -19.09
C THR A 179 12.48 -11.20 -17.73
N VAL A 180 11.34 -11.10 -17.05
CA VAL A 180 11.25 -10.46 -15.74
C VAL A 180 11.52 -11.51 -14.68
N SER A 181 12.51 -11.27 -13.82
CA SER A 181 12.80 -12.14 -12.68
C SER A 181 11.97 -11.74 -11.46
N THR A 182 11.54 -12.72 -10.67
CA THR A 182 10.93 -12.44 -9.35
C THR A 182 11.90 -11.65 -8.48
N CYS A 183 11.40 -10.65 -7.77
CA CYS A 183 12.19 -9.86 -6.81
C CYS A 183 11.49 -9.86 -5.46
N LEU A 184 12.27 -9.61 -4.40
CA LEU A 184 11.69 -9.40 -3.08
C LEU A 184 10.89 -8.09 -3.09
N THR A 185 9.78 -8.07 -2.35
CA THR A 185 8.84 -6.96 -2.19
C THR A 185 9.46 -5.55 -2.12
N PRO A 186 10.53 -5.29 -1.34
CA PRO A 186 11.12 -3.95 -1.25
C PRO A 186 11.92 -3.51 -2.49
N PHE A 187 12.28 -4.42 -3.40
CA PHE A 187 13.07 -4.12 -4.60
C PHE A 187 12.22 -4.00 -5.87
N ALA A 188 10.91 -4.16 -5.77
CA ALA A 188 9.99 -3.90 -6.86
C ALA A 188 10.06 -2.40 -7.24
N ARG A 189 10.83 -2.09 -8.29
CA ARG A 189 10.95 -0.74 -8.82
C ARG A 189 9.64 -0.35 -9.50
N VAL A 190 8.87 0.51 -8.85
CA VAL A 190 7.74 1.19 -9.47
C VAL A 190 8.22 2.51 -10.04
N PRO A 191 7.85 2.88 -11.28
CA PRO A 191 8.23 4.16 -11.84
C PRO A 191 7.69 5.32 -10.97
N GLY A 192 8.50 6.36 -10.78
CA GLY A 192 8.15 7.54 -10.00
C GLY A 192 8.42 7.45 -8.50
N ILE A 193 8.83 6.28 -7.98
CA ILE A 193 9.03 6.08 -6.55
C ILE A 193 10.50 5.84 -6.23
N LEU A 194 11.03 6.60 -5.27
CA LEU A 194 12.35 6.37 -4.70
C LEU A 194 12.20 5.76 -3.30
N PRO A 195 12.49 4.45 -3.12
CA PRO A 195 12.46 3.81 -1.82
C PRO A 195 13.32 4.57 -0.80
N GLY A 196 12.79 4.83 0.40
CA GLY A 196 13.48 5.55 1.46
C GLY A 196 13.55 7.07 1.30
N MET A 197 13.16 7.64 0.15
CA MET A 197 13.22 9.09 -0.08
C MET A 197 12.34 9.88 0.90
N TRP A 198 11.19 9.33 1.28
CA TRP A 198 10.33 9.92 2.30
C TRP A 198 11.09 10.15 3.62
N GLY A 199 11.76 9.12 4.13
CA GLY A 199 12.53 9.22 5.38
C GLY A 199 13.67 10.22 5.27
N ALA A 200 14.41 10.21 4.15
CA ALA A 200 15.48 11.16 3.91
C ALA A 200 14.97 12.62 3.84
N MET A 201 13.84 12.88 3.19
CA MET A 201 13.23 14.22 3.13
C MET A 201 12.67 14.67 4.47
N VAL A 202 12.08 13.77 5.26
CA VAL A 202 11.64 14.08 6.63
C VAL A 202 12.83 14.45 7.51
N THR A 203 13.92 13.67 7.47
CA THR A 203 15.15 13.98 8.21
C THR A 203 15.75 15.31 7.77
N LEU A 204 15.78 15.59 6.46
CA LEU A 204 16.21 16.87 5.94
C LEU A 204 15.33 18.01 6.47
N GLY A 205 14.00 17.83 6.48
CA GLY A 205 13.06 18.80 7.05
C GLY A 205 13.33 19.09 8.53
N ILE A 206 13.60 18.06 9.33
CA ILE A 206 13.97 18.21 10.75
C ILE A 206 15.26 19.03 10.90
N VAL A 207 16.30 18.70 10.14
CA VAL A 207 17.58 19.43 10.17
C VAL A 207 17.37 20.89 9.78
N VAL A 208 16.64 21.14 8.69
CA VAL A 208 16.33 22.49 8.23
C VAL A 208 15.54 23.28 9.27
N ALA A 209 14.56 22.66 9.95
CA ALA A 209 13.80 23.29 11.01
C ALA A 209 14.69 23.69 12.19
N LEU A 210 15.57 22.79 12.64
CA LEU A 210 16.48 23.04 13.76
C LEU A 210 17.52 24.11 13.43
N VAL A 211 18.09 24.08 12.21
CA VAL A 211 19.02 25.11 11.74
C VAL A 211 18.34 26.47 11.67
N LEU A 212 17.13 26.54 11.10
CA LEU A 212 16.40 27.81 11.00
C LEU A 212 16.02 28.34 12.39
N GLN A 213 15.57 27.46 13.28
CA GLN A 213 15.32 27.81 14.68
C GLN A 213 16.58 28.36 15.35
N PHE A 214 17.73 27.69 15.21
CA PHE A 214 19.01 28.16 15.74
C PHE A 214 19.39 29.54 15.21
N LEU A 215 19.27 29.77 13.89
CA LEU A 215 19.60 31.05 13.27
C LEU A 215 18.71 32.19 13.79
N VAL A 216 17.41 31.94 13.97
CA VAL A 216 16.46 32.93 14.51
C VAL A 216 16.79 33.25 15.97
N ILE A 217 17.03 32.23 16.79
CA ILE A 217 17.37 32.41 18.20
C ILE A 217 18.71 33.16 18.36
N ALA A 218 19.72 32.77 17.59
CA ALA A 218 21.04 33.40 17.61
C ALA A 218 20.98 34.87 17.16
N GLY A 219 20.20 35.17 16.11
CA GLY A 219 19.99 36.54 15.63
C GLY A 219 19.18 37.41 16.60
N ALA A 220 18.31 36.81 17.41
CA ALA A 220 17.53 37.50 18.45
C ALA A 220 18.25 37.58 19.80
N HIS A 221 19.49 37.08 19.91
CA HIS A 221 20.26 37.01 21.16
C HIS A 221 19.51 36.31 22.32
N LEU A 222 18.71 35.29 21.98
CA LEU A 222 17.94 34.49 22.92
C LEU A 222 18.76 33.29 23.42
N ALA A 223 18.31 32.66 24.51
CA ALA A 223 18.97 31.48 25.07
C ALA A 223 18.79 30.25 24.17
N VAL A 224 19.85 29.90 23.43
CA VAL A 224 19.88 28.80 22.45
C VAL A 224 19.69 27.44 23.11
N ASP A 225 20.42 27.19 24.20
CA ASP A 225 20.50 25.88 24.82
C ASP A 225 19.12 25.32 25.26
N PRO A 226 18.31 26.03 26.08
CA PRO A 226 17.03 25.50 26.54
C PRO A 226 16.03 25.35 25.38
N MET A 227 16.02 26.26 24.41
CA MET A 227 15.08 26.19 23.28
C MET A 227 15.40 25.03 22.33
N LEU A 228 16.67 24.81 22.00
CA LEU A 228 17.06 23.65 21.19
C LEU A 228 16.86 22.34 21.94
N MET A 229 17.13 22.31 23.25
CA MET A 229 16.86 21.14 24.08
C MET A 229 15.37 20.76 24.04
N VAL A 230 14.47 21.74 24.14
CA VAL A 230 13.02 21.51 24.03
C VAL A 230 12.66 20.87 22.69
N SER A 231 13.14 21.43 21.57
CA SER A 231 12.87 20.89 20.24
C SER A 231 13.40 19.47 20.06
N LEU A 232 14.65 19.21 20.48
CA LEU A 232 15.28 17.90 20.33
C LEU A 232 14.56 16.82 21.14
N VAL A 233 14.23 17.11 22.41
CA VAL A 233 13.48 16.18 23.26
C VAL A 233 12.09 15.95 22.69
N ALA A 234 11.39 17.00 22.24
CA ALA A 234 10.07 16.87 21.64
C ALA A 234 10.08 15.99 20.37
N ILE A 235 11.09 16.13 19.50
CA ILE A 235 11.25 15.29 18.31
C ILE A 235 11.47 13.82 18.70
N VAL A 236 12.36 13.54 19.65
CA VAL A 236 12.65 12.17 20.09
C VAL A 236 11.43 11.53 20.73
N VAL A 237 10.78 12.22 21.66
CA VAL A 237 9.55 11.73 22.32
C VAL A 237 8.43 11.56 21.32
N GLY A 238 8.31 12.46 20.34
CA GLY A 238 7.37 12.35 19.23
C GLY A 238 7.59 11.08 18.42
N ILE A 239 8.83 10.78 18.00
CA ILE A 239 9.15 9.57 17.23
C ILE A 239 8.81 8.30 18.03
N VAL A 240 9.18 8.26 19.32
CA VAL A 240 8.86 7.13 20.21
C VAL A 240 7.35 6.97 20.35
N SER A 241 6.63 8.08 20.56
CA SER A 241 5.16 8.08 20.70
C SER A 241 4.45 7.67 19.42
N ALA A 242 4.97 8.06 18.25
CA ALA A 242 4.45 7.64 16.95
C ALA A 242 4.51 6.11 16.77
N LYS A 243 5.58 5.50 17.26
CA LYS A 243 5.74 4.04 17.23
C LYS A 243 4.85 3.35 18.25
N ALA A 244 4.88 3.81 19.49
CA ALA A 244 4.08 3.26 20.58
C ALA A 244 2.59 3.29 20.22
N TRP A 245 2.10 4.42 19.69
CA TRP A 245 0.72 4.57 19.26
C TRP A 245 0.34 3.59 18.15
N PHE A 246 1.21 3.41 17.15
CA PHE A 246 0.98 2.46 16.07
C PHE A 246 0.87 1.02 16.58
N ILE A 247 1.79 0.61 17.49
CA ILE A 247 1.80 -0.72 18.10
C ILE A 247 0.54 -0.95 18.92
N VAL A 248 0.11 0.04 19.70
CA VAL A 248 -1.12 -0.05 20.49
C VAL A 248 -2.35 -0.25 19.60
N LEU A 249 -2.43 0.48 18.48
CA LEU A 249 -3.55 0.41 17.55
C LEU A 249 -3.60 -0.95 16.81
N HIS A 250 -2.44 -1.49 16.43
CA HIS A 250 -2.34 -2.75 15.67
C HIS A 250 -1.94 -3.95 16.52
N ARG A 251 -2.12 -3.87 17.84
CA ARG A 251 -1.74 -4.93 18.81
C ARG A 251 -2.36 -6.30 18.50
N ARG A 252 -3.56 -6.32 17.91
CA ARG A 252 -4.29 -7.55 17.58
C ARG A 252 -3.79 -8.21 16.30
N GLU A 253 -3.21 -7.44 15.39
CA GLU A 253 -2.70 -7.89 14.10
C GLU A 253 -1.18 -8.18 14.16
N HIS A 254 -0.56 -8.00 15.34
CA HIS A 254 0.89 -8.12 15.56
C HIS A 254 1.76 -7.36 14.54
N ARG A 255 1.20 -6.32 13.92
CA ARG A 255 1.90 -5.54 12.90
C ARG A 255 2.81 -4.52 13.56
N LEU A 256 4.10 -4.63 13.27
CA LEU A 256 5.13 -3.70 13.75
C LEU A 256 5.62 -2.75 12.65
N GLU A 257 5.20 -2.97 11.42
CA GLU A 257 5.59 -2.18 10.25
C GLU A 257 4.69 -0.96 10.11
N GLY A 258 5.18 0.20 10.60
CA GLY A 258 4.46 1.46 10.48
C GLY A 258 4.73 2.44 11.61
N TRP A 259 4.12 3.62 11.45
CA TRP A 259 4.22 4.79 12.30
C TRP A 259 2.89 5.55 12.28
N CYS A 260 2.52 6.20 13.39
CA CYS A 260 1.29 6.98 13.48
C CYS A 260 1.58 8.46 13.75
N ILE A 261 1.16 9.35 12.85
CA ILE A 261 1.36 10.80 12.99
C ILE A 261 0.63 11.38 14.21
N GLN A 262 -0.53 10.82 14.58
CA GLN A 262 -1.27 11.25 15.77
C GLN A 262 -0.46 11.00 17.05
N GLY A 263 0.27 9.88 17.11
CA GLY A 263 1.20 9.58 18.19
C GLY A 263 2.37 10.56 18.25
N PHE A 264 2.93 10.94 17.09
CA PHE A 264 3.98 11.96 17.01
C PHE A 264 3.50 13.30 17.56
N ILE A 265 2.38 13.82 17.03
CA ILE A 265 1.86 15.14 17.41
C ILE A 265 1.55 15.16 18.91
N THR A 266 0.83 14.16 19.42
CA THR A 266 0.46 14.09 20.84
C THR A 266 1.69 14.03 21.74
N GLY A 267 2.65 13.17 21.43
CA GLY A 267 3.86 12.99 22.22
C GLY A 267 4.79 14.21 22.19
N ALA A 268 5.05 14.75 20.99
CA ALA A 268 5.92 15.91 20.81
C ALA A 268 5.35 17.16 21.48
N THR A 269 4.04 17.42 21.32
CA THR A 269 3.38 18.57 21.95
C THR A 269 3.38 18.44 23.47
N LEU A 270 3.07 17.25 24.01
CA LEU A 270 3.10 17.04 25.46
C LEU A 270 4.50 17.24 26.04
N ALA A 271 5.54 16.66 25.41
CA ALA A 271 6.92 16.83 25.82
C ALA A 271 7.36 18.30 25.75
N ALA A 272 7.01 19.01 24.68
CA ALA A 272 7.32 20.42 24.54
C ALA A 272 6.65 21.25 25.65
N VAL A 273 5.35 21.08 25.90
CA VAL A 273 4.63 21.81 26.95
C VAL A 273 5.25 21.57 28.32
N ILE A 274 5.51 20.31 28.68
CA ILE A 274 6.15 19.98 29.97
C ILE A 274 7.51 20.66 30.08
N LEU A 275 8.35 20.57 29.05
CA LEU A 275 9.72 21.05 29.12
C LEU A 275 9.79 22.59 29.06
N LEU A 276 8.87 23.25 28.35
CA LEU A 276 8.73 24.71 28.39
C LEU A 276 8.39 25.21 29.80
N VAL A 277 7.50 24.51 30.52
CA VAL A 277 7.13 24.86 31.90
C VAL A 277 8.30 24.59 32.85
N VAL A 278 8.93 23.41 32.78
CA VAL A 278 10.05 23.04 33.67
C VAL A 278 11.26 23.94 33.49
N LEU A 279 11.59 24.31 32.25
CA LEU A 279 12.73 25.17 31.94
C LEU A 279 12.39 26.67 31.97
N ASN A 280 11.16 27.05 32.33
CA ASN A 280 10.67 28.43 32.35
C ASN A 280 10.91 29.17 31.01
N VAL A 281 10.78 28.46 29.89
CA VAL A 281 10.94 29.04 28.55
C VAL A 281 9.61 29.70 28.15
N PRO A 282 9.60 30.99 27.75
CA PRO A 282 8.38 31.66 27.33
C PRO A 282 7.77 30.99 26.09
N THR A 283 6.60 30.37 26.26
CA THR A 283 5.95 29.56 25.23
C THR A 283 5.70 30.32 23.94
N GLY A 284 5.26 31.58 24.01
CA GLY A 284 5.01 32.41 22.83
C GLY A 284 6.28 32.62 21.99
N VAL A 285 7.38 32.99 22.65
CA VAL A 285 8.68 33.17 22.00
C VAL A 285 9.17 31.85 21.38
N PHE A 286 9.03 30.73 22.10
CA PHE A 286 9.38 29.42 21.55
C PHE A 286 8.59 29.11 20.26
N LEU A 287 7.28 29.32 20.28
CA LEU A 287 6.44 29.10 19.10
C LEU A 287 6.84 30.01 17.93
N ASP A 288 7.12 31.28 18.21
CA ASP A 288 7.53 32.26 17.19
C ASP A 288 8.86 31.88 16.52
N VAL A 289 9.84 31.40 17.28
CA VAL A 289 11.13 30.97 16.72
C VAL A 289 11.06 29.61 16.01
N THR A 290 10.14 28.73 16.42
CA THR A 290 10.01 27.39 15.85
C THR A 290 9.08 27.35 14.62
N ALA A 291 8.08 28.23 14.55
CA ALA A 291 7.10 28.29 13.46
C ALA A 291 7.70 28.32 12.04
N PRO A 292 8.68 29.18 11.71
CA PRO A 292 9.24 29.21 10.35
C PRO A 292 9.95 27.91 9.99
N GLY A 293 10.66 27.29 10.95
CA GLY A 293 11.31 25.99 10.78
C GLY A 293 10.30 24.88 10.49
N LEU A 294 9.21 24.82 11.27
CA LEU A 294 8.14 23.84 11.07
C LEU A 294 7.45 23.98 9.70
N LEU A 295 7.17 25.20 9.26
CA LEU A 295 6.55 25.43 7.95
C LEU A 295 7.44 24.94 6.81
N LEU A 296 8.75 25.20 6.89
CA LEU A 296 9.69 24.74 5.88
C LEU A 296 9.87 23.21 5.92
N ALA A 297 9.92 22.61 7.10
CA ALA A 297 9.93 21.14 7.24
C ALA A 297 8.68 20.50 6.62
N MET A 298 7.50 21.10 6.82
CA MET A 298 6.26 20.63 6.20
C MET A 298 6.31 20.72 4.67
N ALA A 299 6.86 21.81 4.11
CA ALA A 299 7.04 21.96 2.67
C ALA A 299 7.98 20.89 2.09
N VAL A 300 9.13 20.64 2.74
CA VAL A 300 10.07 19.58 2.35
C VAL A 300 9.42 18.18 2.47
N GLY A 301 8.66 17.94 3.54
CA GLY A 301 7.94 16.69 3.76
C GLY A 301 6.93 16.39 2.65
N ARG A 302 6.22 17.41 2.13
CA ARG A 302 5.29 17.25 0.99
C ARG A 302 5.98 16.78 -0.28
N VAL A 303 7.19 17.30 -0.55
CA VAL A 303 8.03 16.83 -1.67
C VAL A 303 8.43 15.36 -1.45
N GLY A 304 8.80 14.99 -0.23
CA GLY A 304 9.07 13.59 0.13
C GLY A 304 7.87 12.67 -0.10
N CYS A 305 6.66 13.10 0.30
CA CYS A 305 5.43 12.34 0.08
C CYS A 305 5.08 12.16 -1.41
N PHE A 306 5.38 13.17 -2.25
CA PHE A 306 5.21 13.09 -3.68
C PHE A 306 6.07 11.98 -4.30
N PHE A 307 7.36 11.90 -3.94
CA PHE A 307 8.26 10.84 -4.42
C PHE A 307 8.06 9.47 -3.74
N ALA A 308 7.28 9.41 -2.67
CA ALA A 308 6.88 8.16 -2.02
C ALA A 308 5.62 7.54 -2.66
N GLY A 309 4.91 8.32 -3.49
CA GLY A 309 3.69 7.89 -4.14
C GLY A 309 2.45 7.89 -3.25
N CYS A 310 2.41 8.68 -2.18
CA CYS A 310 1.26 8.69 -1.25
C CYS A 310 0.42 9.96 -1.33
N CYS A 311 0.77 10.93 -2.18
CA CYS A 311 0.16 12.26 -2.23
C CYS A 311 -0.09 12.75 -3.67
N GLY A 312 -0.58 11.86 -4.54
CA GLY A 312 -1.08 12.25 -5.86
C GLY A 312 -2.42 13.00 -5.75
N GLY A 313 -2.62 13.99 -6.64
CA GLY A 313 -3.92 14.60 -6.84
C GLY A 313 -4.83 13.74 -7.73
N PRO A 314 -6.10 14.15 -7.95
CA PRO A 314 -6.96 13.46 -8.90
C PRO A 314 -6.38 13.52 -10.32
N PRO A 315 -6.59 12.47 -11.15
CA PRO A 315 -6.15 12.47 -12.54
C PRO A 315 -6.66 13.69 -13.31
N THR A 316 -5.81 14.31 -14.13
CA THR A 316 -6.17 15.53 -14.84
C THR A 316 -5.55 15.61 -16.23
N ALA A 317 -6.30 16.18 -17.18
CA ALA A 317 -5.80 16.57 -18.49
C ALA A 317 -5.30 18.03 -18.53
N SER A 318 -5.12 18.67 -17.37
CA SER A 318 -4.63 20.04 -17.27
C SER A 318 -3.18 20.17 -17.72
N ARG A 319 -2.82 21.34 -18.26
CA ARG A 319 -1.41 21.68 -18.59
C ARG A 319 -0.50 21.78 -17.38
N TRP A 320 -1.08 21.91 -16.19
CA TRP A 320 -0.38 21.96 -14.91
C TRP A 320 -0.34 20.60 -14.21
N GLY A 321 -0.87 19.55 -14.84
CA GLY A 321 -0.78 18.19 -14.34
C GLY A 321 0.68 17.76 -14.22
N VAL A 322 0.99 17.11 -13.10
CA VAL A 322 2.30 16.51 -12.84
C VAL A 322 2.09 15.02 -12.72
N TRP A 323 2.86 14.26 -13.49
CA TRP A 323 2.81 12.81 -13.45
C TRP A 323 3.27 12.32 -12.08
N SER A 324 2.48 11.47 -11.43
CA SER A 324 2.76 10.87 -10.13
C SER A 324 2.27 9.43 -10.08
N SER A 325 2.94 8.59 -9.29
CA SER A 325 2.65 7.16 -9.17
C SER A 325 2.25 6.81 -7.75
N ASP A 326 1.12 6.12 -7.56
CA ASP A 326 0.62 5.68 -6.25
C ASP A 326 1.08 4.27 -5.84
N GLN A 327 2.17 3.81 -6.46
CA GLN A 327 2.68 2.44 -6.42
C GLN A 327 1.91 1.42 -7.26
N ARG A 328 0.71 1.75 -7.73
CA ARG A 328 -0.15 0.88 -8.56
C ARG A 328 -0.43 1.52 -9.92
N VAL A 329 -0.84 2.78 -9.95
CA VAL A 329 -1.15 3.58 -11.13
C VAL A 329 -0.27 4.83 -11.11
N GLY A 330 0.32 5.13 -12.26
CA GLY A 330 1.02 6.40 -12.49
C GLY A 330 0.35 7.16 -13.62
N ALA A 331 -0.08 8.39 -13.37
CA ALA A 331 -0.80 9.22 -14.34
C ALA A 331 -0.45 10.71 -14.18
#